data_AF-A0A4S0S502-F1
#
_entry.id   AF-A0A4S0S502-F1
#
_cell.length_a   1.000
_cell.length_b   1.000
_cell.length_c   1.000
_cell.angle_alpha   90.00
_cell.angle_beta   90.00
_cell.angle_gamma   90.00
#
_symmetry.space_group_name_H-M   'P 1'
#
loop_
_entity.id
_entity.type
_entity.pdbx_description
1 polymer ?
#
loop_
_entity_poly.entity_id
_entity_poly.type
_entity_poly.pdbx_seq_one_letter_code
_entity_poly.pdbx_strand_id
1 'polypeptide(L)'
;MALILSVPGASPEEITRGIAAAEGALERAGFTAEEAADGAFALEGWDIIGFPEGGLDDQAGAAAQAWGEAHTAALKACCAGCPEERKPIDVDLELLVDPETQLVDRVAALAMLREDLEQDGKDTHSGRDAILAWRVAADVEDRFRMRDLIGVLTVAFTTLSLSHFRPDEPIEPKRQAVRNAIDALEAATEKPTSH
;
A
#
# COMPACT_ATOMS: atom_id res chain seq x y z
N MET A 1 6.03 16.36 0.36
CA MET A 1 5.10 15.39 -0.28
C MET A 1 3.68 15.55 0.25
N ALA A 2 2.65 15.22 -0.52
CA ALA A 2 1.27 15.10 -0.01
C ALA A 2 1.04 13.70 0.60
N LEU A 3 -0.06 13.55 1.35
CA LEU A 3 -0.47 12.27 1.96
C LEU A 3 -1.65 11.65 1.22
N ILE A 4 -1.71 10.32 1.23
CA ILE A 4 -2.90 9.54 0.88
C ILE A 4 -3.28 8.66 2.07
N LEU A 5 -4.58 8.50 2.29
CA LEU A 5 -5.13 7.68 3.36
C LEU A 5 -6.13 6.69 2.77
N SER A 6 -5.99 5.42 3.13
CA SER A 6 -6.91 4.35 2.74
C SER A 6 -7.49 3.69 3.98
N VAL A 7 -8.82 3.68 4.08
CA VAL A 7 -9.55 3.07 5.20
C VAL A 7 -10.76 2.34 4.62
N PRO A 8 -10.89 1.00 4.80
CA PRO A 8 -11.99 0.24 4.24
C PRO A 8 -13.36 0.84 4.63
N GLY A 9 -14.17 1.13 3.62
CA GLY A 9 -15.53 1.64 3.80
C GLY A 9 -15.64 3.07 4.35
N ALA A 10 -14.54 3.84 4.39
CA ALA A 10 -14.57 5.25 4.74
C ALA A 10 -15.06 6.12 3.56
N SER A 11 -15.85 7.14 3.86
CA SER A 11 -16.28 8.13 2.86
C SER A 11 -15.13 9.08 2.48
N PRO A 12 -15.21 9.76 1.32
CA PRO A 12 -14.23 10.78 0.94
C PRO A 12 -14.06 11.88 2.00
N GLU A 13 -15.15 12.27 2.69
CA GLU A 13 -15.12 13.25 3.77
C GLU A 13 -14.44 12.71 5.03
N GLU A 14 -14.61 11.43 5.35
CA GLU A 14 -13.89 10.74 6.43
C GLU A 14 -12.39 10.71 6.14
N ILE A 15 -12.00 10.31 4.92
CA ILE A 15 -10.62 10.30 4.45
C ILE A 15 -10.00 11.70 4.52
N THR A 16 -10.71 12.73 4.02
CA THR A 16 -10.23 14.13 4.05
C THR A 16 -9.96 14.61 5.48
N ARG A 17 -10.82 14.27 6.44
CA ARG A 17 -10.60 14.60 7.85
C ARG A 17 -9.40 13.86 8.44
N GLY A 18 -9.21 12.60 8.08
CA GLY A 18 -8.05 11.81 8.49
C GLY A 18 -6.74 12.42 8.01
N ILE A 19 -6.65 12.77 6.73
CA ILE A 19 -5.46 13.41 6.14
C ILE A 19 -5.15 14.74 6.85
N ALA A 20 -6.15 15.61 6.99
CA ALA A 20 -5.94 16.90 7.66
C ALA A 20 -5.46 16.75 9.12
N ALA A 21 -5.92 15.71 9.83
CA ALA A 21 -5.48 15.42 11.19
C ALA A 21 -4.03 14.90 11.23
N ALA A 22 -3.63 14.08 10.27
CA ALA A 22 -2.26 13.61 10.11
C ALA A 22 -1.30 14.78 9.83
N GLU A 23 -1.64 15.62 8.86
CA GLU A 23 -0.85 16.81 8.52
C GLU A 23 -0.67 17.74 9.72
N GLY A 24 -1.74 18.01 10.46
CA GLY A 24 -1.65 18.81 11.68
C GLY A 24 -0.84 18.16 12.80
N ALA A 25 -0.76 16.82 12.87
CA ALA A 25 0.10 16.13 13.83
C ALA A 25 1.58 16.29 13.47
N LEU A 26 1.92 16.11 12.19
CA LEU A 26 3.27 16.31 11.66
C LEU A 26 3.75 17.75 11.86
N GLU A 27 2.90 18.74 11.55
CA GLU A 27 3.21 20.16 11.75
C GLU A 27 3.53 20.47 13.22
N ARG A 28 2.75 19.95 14.16
CA ARG A 28 3.01 20.12 15.60
C ARG A 28 4.30 19.45 16.06
N ALA A 29 4.65 18.31 15.46
CA ALA A 29 5.89 17.61 15.73
C ALA A 29 7.11 18.28 15.07
N GLY A 30 6.89 19.22 14.15
CA GLY A 30 7.95 19.95 13.46
C GLY A 30 8.60 19.17 12.32
N PHE A 31 7.91 18.17 11.76
CA PHE A 31 8.39 17.36 10.64
C PHE A 31 7.51 17.54 9.41
N THR A 32 8.12 17.50 8.24
CA THR A 32 7.39 17.26 6.99
C THR A 32 6.92 15.79 6.92
N ALA A 33 5.93 15.52 6.08
CA ALA A 33 5.47 14.14 5.84
C ALA A 33 6.60 13.23 5.34
N GLU A 34 7.48 13.75 4.48
CA GLU A 34 8.59 13.02 3.88
C GLU A 34 9.64 12.66 4.94
N GLU A 35 10.07 13.61 5.76
CA GLU A 35 11.02 13.35 6.86
C GLU A 35 10.47 12.32 7.86
N ALA A 36 9.19 12.42 8.21
CA ALA A 36 8.53 11.49 9.13
C ALA A 36 8.47 10.07 8.55
N ALA A 37 8.08 9.95 7.26
CA ALA A 37 8.05 8.67 6.56
C ALA A 37 9.45 8.05 6.41
N ASP A 38 10.49 8.85 6.14
CA ASP A 38 11.87 8.38 6.07
C ASP A 38 12.35 7.85 7.43
N GLY A 39 12.01 8.54 8.52
CA GLY A 39 12.29 8.06 9.88
C GLY A 39 11.61 6.72 10.17
N ALA A 40 10.33 6.60 9.80
CA ALA A 40 9.59 5.34 9.94
C ALA A 40 10.21 4.23 9.08
N PHE A 41 10.60 4.52 7.84
CA PHE A 41 11.30 3.56 6.98
C PHE A 41 12.63 3.09 7.59
N ALA A 42 13.41 4.00 8.18
CA ALA A 42 14.66 3.65 8.86
C ALA A 42 14.43 2.73 10.08
N LEU A 43 13.35 2.94 10.83
CA LEU A 43 12.94 2.09 11.94
C LEU A 43 12.45 0.71 11.46
N GLU A 44 11.52 0.67 10.52
CA GLU A 44 10.92 -0.57 10.00
C GLU A 44 11.95 -1.42 9.23
N GLY A 45 12.95 -0.80 8.63
CA GLY A 45 14.05 -1.50 7.96
C GLY A 45 14.79 -2.49 8.87
N TRP A 46 14.73 -2.31 10.19
CA TRP A 46 15.37 -3.19 11.17
C TRP A 46 14.86 -4.63 11.12
N ASP A 47 13.59 -4.83 10.76
CA ASP A 47 13.02 -6.16 10.60
C ASP A 47 13.69 -6.96 9.46
N ILE A 48 14.30 -6.25 8.49
CA ILE A 48 14.97 -6.84 7.34
C ILE A 48 16.50 -6.87 7.52
N ILE A 49 17.08 -5.75 7.96
CA ILE A 49 18.54 -5.56 7.99
C ILE A 49 19.16 -5.87 9.37
N GLY A 50 18.33 -6.09 10.38
CA GLY A 50 18.74 -6.26 11.77
C GLY A 50 18.93 -4.92 12.50
N PHE A 51 19.06 -5.02 13.83
CA PHE A 51 19.25 -3.86 14.70
C PHE A 51 20.68 -3.31 14.56
N PRO A 52 20.86 -2.03 14.17
CA PRO A 52 22.19 -1.44 14.05
C PRO A 52 22.86 -1.27 15.42
N GLU A 53 24.18 -1.45 15.46
CA GLU A 53 24.99 -1.10 16.62
C GLU A 53 24.93 0.42 16.85
N GLY A 54 24.31 0.84 17.95
CA GLY A 54 24.08 2.26 18.27
C GLY A 54 22.62 2.70 18.17
N GLY A 55 21.73 1.85 17.64
CA GLY A 55 20.30 2.14 17.53
C GLY A 55 19.98 3.15 16.43
N LEU A 56 18.77 3.70 16.49
CA LEU A 56 18.29 4.72 15.55
C LEU A 56 18.88 6.06 15.96
N ASP A 57 19.24 6.90 15.00
CA ASP A 57 19.61 8.28 15.35
C ASP A 57 18.40 9.01 15.95
N ASP A 58 18.66 9.91 16.92
CA ASP A 58 17.60 10.57 17.68
C ASP A 58 16.62 11.34 16.78
N GLN A 59 17.11 11.89 15.66
CA GLN A 59 16.29 12.64 14.71
C GLN A 59 15.35 11.70 13.93
N ALA A 60 15.86 10.59 13.40
CA ALA A 60 15.05 9.58 12.73
C ALA A 60 14.08 8.91 13.71
N GLY A 61 14.46 8.72 14.97
CA GLY A 61 13.56 8.24 16.02
C GLY A 61 12.40 9.20 16.29
N ALA A 62 12.69 10.50 16.40
CA ALA A 62 11.65 11.52 16.55
C ALA A 62 10.75 11.62 15.31
N ALA A 63 11.32 11.50 14.11
CA ALA A 63 10.59 11.50 12.85
C ALA A 63 9.67 10.27 12.72
N ALA A 64 10.17 9.07 13.06
CA ALA A 64 9.38 7.84 13.10
C ALA A 64 8.22 7.93 14.09
N GLN A 65 8.48 8.51 15.27
CA GLN A 65 7.42 8.76 16.25
C GLN A 65 6.35 9.72 15.70
N ALA A 66 6.77 10.80 15.04
CA ALA A 66 5.85 11.75 14.41
C ALA A 66 4.97 11.06 13.34
N TRP A 67 5.53 10.12 12.58
CA TRP A 67 4.77 9.32 11.61
C TRP A 67 3.71 8.42 12.26
N GLY A 68 4.04 7.77 13.38
CA GLY A 68 3.08 6.99 14.17
C GLY A 68 1.98 7.84 14.82
N GLU A 69 2.33 9.05 15.27
CA GLU A 69 1.38 10.04 15.77
C GLU A 69 0.43 10.52 14.66
N ALA A 70 0.95 10.72 13.45
CA ALA A 70 0.15 11.06 12.27
C ALA A 70 -0.84 9.95 11.90
N HIS A 71 -0.41 8.68 11.89
CA HIS A 71 -1.29 7.52 11.72
C HIS A 71 -2.40 7.48 12.78
N THR A 72 -2.04 7.68 14.04
CA THR A 72 -2.98 7.69 15.16
C THR A 72 -4.00 8.83 15.03
N ALA A 73 -3.55 10.01 14.60
CA ALA A 73 -4.42 11.16 14.37
C ALA A 73 -5.37 10.92 13.19
N ALA A 74 -4.87 10.36 12.09
CA ALA A 74 -5.65 9.98 10.92
C ALA A 74 -6.77 8.99 11.29
N LEU A 75 -6.43 7.90 11.99
CA LEU A 75 -7.39 6.89 12.45
C LEU A 75 -8.51 7.52 13.27
N LYS A 76 -8.14 8.31 14.30
CA LYS A 76 -9.12 8.94 15.20
C LYS A 76 -10.05 9.90 14.47
N ALA A 77 -9.54 10.72 13.56
CA ALA A 77 -10.32 11.72 12.86
C ALA A 77 -11.19 11.12 11.74
N CYS A 78 -10.65 10.14 11.01
CA CYS A 78 -11.37 9.40 9.99
C CYS A 78 -12.53 8.61 10.62
N CYS A 79 -12.26 7.89 11.72
CA CYS A 79 -13.22 6.97 12.34
C CYS A 79 -13.98 7.54 13.55
N ALA A 80 -14.04 8.87 13.71
CA ALA A 80 -14.67 9.53 14.86
C ALA A 80 -16.15 9.16 15.08
N GLY A 81 -16.84 8.69 14.04
CA GLY A 81 -18.24 8.23 14.09
C GLY A 81 -18.45 6.79 13.63
N CYS A 82 -17.38 6.00 13.48
CA CYS A 82 -17.50 4.61 13.08
C CYS A 82 -18.14 3.76 14.19
N PRO A 83 -19.04 2.81 13.84
CA PRO A 83 -19.49 1.78 14.78
C PRO A 83 -18.30 1.05 15.41
N GLU A 84 -18.40 0.67 16.68
CA GLU A 84 -17.30 -0.03 17.38
C GLU A 84 -16.89 -1.32 16.66
N GLU A 85 -17.86 -2.01 16.04
CA GLU A 85 -17.64 -3.23 15.27
C GLU A 85 -16.90 -2.99 13.95
N ARG A 86 -16.83 -1.74 13.48
CA ARG A 86 -16.20 -1.32 12.22
C ARG A 86 -14.98 -0.42 12.43
N LYS A 87 -14.52 -0.24 13.67
CA LYS A 87 -13.32 0.56 13.93
C LYS A 87 -12.09 -0.27 13.54
N PRO A 88 -11.34 0.13 12.50
CA PRO A 88 -10.13 -0.57 12.15
C PRO A 88 -9.08 -0.35 13.25
N ILE A 89 -8.16 -1.29 13.37
CA ILE A 89 -7.06 -1.24 14.36
C ILE A 89 -6.03 -0.18 13.93
N ASP A 90 -5.83 -0.04 12.63
CA ASP A 90 -4.90 0.87 11.99
C ASP A 90 -5.54 1.54 10.75
N VAL A 91 -4.77 2.43 10.12
CA VAL A 91 -5.10 3.02 8.82
C VAL A 91 -3.88 2.95 7.93
N ASP A 92 -4.11 2.93 6.62
CA ASP A 92 -3.03 2.95 5.63
C ASP A 92 -2.76 4.39 5.23
N LEU A 93 -1.78 5.02 5.86
CA LEU A 93 -1.35 6.38 5.56
C LEU A 93 0.01 6.31 4.84
N GLU A 94 0.03 6.81 3.61
CA GLU A 94 1.21 6.75 2.75
C GLU A 94 1.57 8.15 2.23
N LEU A 95 2.81 8.29 1.77
CA LEU A 95 3.19 9.40 0.91
C LEU A 95 2.57 9.24 -0.47
N LEU A 96 2.01 10.31 -1.02
CA LEU A 96 1.59 10.38 -2.42
C LEU A 96 2.80 10.67 -3.30
N VAL A 97 3.44 9.61 -3.78
CA VAL A 97 4.68 9.63 -4.60
C VAL A 97 4.43 9.31 -6.07
N ASP A 98 3.40 8.52 -6.35
CA ASP A 98 2.97 8.14 -7.69
C ASP A 98 1.45 8.31 -7.82
N PRO A 99 0.98 9.53 -8.10
CA PRO A 99 -0.45 9.81 -8.24
C PRO A 99 -1.14 8.98 -9.34
N GLU A 100 -0.41 8.56 -10.37
CA GLU A 100 -0.98 7.82 -11.50
C GLU A 100 -1.34 6.37 -11.12
N THR A 101 -0.76 5.83 -10.04
CA THR A 101 -1.09 4.49 -9.53
C THR A 101 -1.77 4.50 -8.17
N GLN A 102 -1.44 5.46 -7.31
CA GLN A 102 -2.00 5.52 -5.95
C GLN A 102 -3.42 6.10 -5.91
N LEU A 103 -3.85 6.84 -6.93
CA LEU A 103 -5.19 7.49 -6.94
C LEU A 103 -6.21 6.80 -7.84
N VAL A 104 -5.85 5.70 -8.51
CA VAL A 104 -6.79 5.01 -9.40
C VAL A 104 -7.80 4.17 -8.61
N ASP A 105 -8.99 4.01 -9.16
CA ASP A 105 -10.01 3.13 -8.60
C ASP A 105 -9.70 1.64 -8.88
N ARG A 106 -10.48 0.75 -8.26
CA ARG A 106 -10.34 -0.70 -8.43
C ARG A 106 -10.38 -1.15 -9.90
N VAL A 107 -11.25 -0.55 -10.72
CA VAL A 107 -11.44 -0.98 -12.12
C VAL A 107 -10.24 -0.58 -12.96
N ALA A 108 -9.79 0.66 -12.81
CA ALA A 108 -8.59 1.16 -13.45
C ALA A 108 -7.34 0.38 -12.99
N ALA A 109 -7.21 0.09 -11.69
CA ALA A 109 -6.10 -0.69 -11.17
C ALA A 109 -6.03 -2.11 -11.75
N LEU A 110 -7.18 -2.81 -11.86
CA LEU A 110 -7.25 -4.12 -12.52
C LEU A 110 -6.88 -4.05 -14.01
N ALA A 111 -7.32 -3.00 -14.71
CA ALA A 111 -6.97 -2.80 -16.11
C ALA A 111 -5.46 -2.58 -16.29
N MET A 112 -4.86 -1.76 -15.44
CA MET A 112 -3.42 -1.47 -15.46
C MET A 112 -2.60 -2.73 -15.14
N LEU A 113 -3.00 -3.55 -14.15
CA LEU A 113 -2.33 -4.82 -13.88
C LEU A 113 -2.36 -5.77 -15.10
N ARG A 114 -3.48 -5.81 -15.83
CA ARG A 114 -3.58 -6.63 -17.04
C ARG A 114 -2.72 -6.07 -18.17
N GLU A 115 -2.64 -4.75 -18.31
CA GLU A 115 -1.75 -4.11 -19.27
C GLU A 115 -0.27 -4.40 -18.96
N ASP A 116 0.12 -4.30 -17.69
CA ASP A 116 1.49 -4.60 -17.23
C ASP A 116 1.86 -6.07 -17.53
N LEU A 117 0.91 -7.00 -17.41
CA LEU A 117 1.09 -8.39 -17.83
C LEU A 117 1.36 -8.52 -19.34
N GLU A 118 0.62 -7.82 -20.19
CA GLU A 118 0.85 -7.83 -21.64
C GLU A 118 2.22 -7.23 -22.03
N GLN A 119 2.78 -6.39 -21.16
CA GLN A 119 4.13 -5.83 -21.30
C GLN A 119 5.21 -6.70 -20.62
N ASP A 120 4.89 -7.94 -20.26
CA ASP A 120 5.79 -8.87 -19.58
C ASP A 120 6.36 -8.34 -18.26
N GLY A 121 5.60 -7.53 -17.53
CA GLY A 121 6.00 -6.96 -16.24
C GLY A 121 7.23 -6.05 -16.31
N LYS A 122 7.54 -5.48 -17.48
CA LYS A 122 8.80 -4.77 -17.70
C LYS A 122 9.02 -3.59 -16.73
N ASP A 123 7.95 -2.90 -16.35
CA ASP A 123 8.00 -1.69 -15.52
C ASP A 123 7.63 -1.95 -14.03
N THR A 124 7.31 -3.20 -13.67
CA THR A 124 6.81 -3.55 -12.33
C THR A 124 7.90 -3.72 -11.27
N HIS A 125 9.19 -3.73 -11.65
CA HIS A 125 10.29 -3.77 -10.66
C HIS A 125 10.33 -2.54 -9.73
N SER A 126 9.56 -1.49 -10.06
CA SER A 126 9.32 -0.31 -9.25
C SER A 126 8.38 -0.54 -8.04
N GLY A 127 7.74 -1.72 -7.94
CA GLY A 127 6.70 -1.99 -6.93
C GLY A 127 5.30 -1.49 -7.33
N ARG A 128 5.16 -0.96 -8.55
CA ARG A 128 3.89 -0.51 -9.14
C ARG A 128 2.78 -1.56 -9.07
N ASP A 129 3.10 -2.83 -9.31
CA ASP A 129 2.13 -3.93 -9.26
C ASP A 129 1.54 -4.09 -7.85
N ALA A 130 2.35 -3.95 -6.81
CA ALA A 130 1.90 -4.02 -5.43
C ALA A 130 0.98 -2.84 -5.07
N ILE A 131 1.32 -1.62 -5.52
CA ILE A 131 0.48 -0.43 -5.33
C ILE A 131 -0.89 -0.64 -5.98
N LEU A 132 -0.92 -1.05 -7.26
CA LEU A 132 -2.15 -1.32 -7.98
C LEU A 132 -2.96 -2.43 -7.31
N ALA A 133 -2.32 -3.51 -6.85
CA ALA A 133 -3.00 -4.60 -6.17
C ALA A 133 -3.64 -4.16 -4.84
N TRP A 134 -2.99 -3.27 -4.07
CA TRP A 134 -3.61 -2.64 -2.90
C TRP A 134 -4.78 -1.73 -3.27
N ARG A 135 -4.74 -1.04 -4.42
CA ARG A 135 -5.91 -0.28 -4.92
C ARG A 135 -7.09 -1.18 -5.28
N VAL A 136 -6.83 -2.37 -5.84
CA VAL A 136 -7.88 -3.37 -6.09
C VAL A 136 -8.52 -3.85 -4.77
N ALA A 137 -7.72 -3.97 -3.71
CA ALA A 137 -8.12 -4.45 -2.39
C ALA A 137 -8.57 -3.37 -1.40
N ALA A 138 -8.66 -2.09 -1.81
CA ALA A 138 -8.84 -0.95 -0.90
C ALA A 138 -10.09 -1.06 0.01
N ASP A 139 -11.15 -1.70 -0.48
CA ASP A 139 -12.43 -1.87 0.22
C ASP A 139 -12.55 -3.20 1.02
N VAL A 140 -11.50 -4.02 1.05
CA VAL A 140 -11.57 -5.34 1.73
C VAL A 140 -11.11 -5.22 3.19
N GLU A 141 -11.98 -5.66 4.10
CA GLU A 141 -11.72 -5.65 5.55
C GLU A 141 -10.66 -6.67 5.97
N ASP A 142 -10.64 -7.87 5.37
CA ASP A 142 -9.65 -8.92 5.67
C ASP A 142 -8.30 -8.61 5.01
N ARG A 143 -7.57 -7.67 5.61
CA ARG A 143 -6.26 -7.21 5.15
C ARG A 143 -5.20 -8.31 5.19
N PHE A 144 -5.31 -9.28 6.09
CA PHE A 144 -4.35 -10.41 6.17
C PHE A 144 -4.47 -11.30 4.94
N ARG A 145 -5.70 -11.69 4.57
CA ARG A 145 -5.93 -12.45 3.34
C ARG A 145 -5.50 -11.66 2.11
N MET A 146 -5.76 -10.35 2.06
CA MET A 146 -5.35 -9.52 0.94
C MET A 146 -3.82 -9.43 0.84
N ARG A 147 -3.12 -9.30 1.96
CA ARG A 147 -1.65 -9.31 1.99
C ARG A 147 -1.06 -10.56 1.35
N ASP A 148 -1.63 -11.73 1.64
CA ASP A 148 -1.14 -12.99 1.08
C ASP A 148 -1.38 -13.07 -0.44
N LEU A 149 -2.56 -12.64 -0.92
CA LEU A 149 -2.86 -12.59 -2.36
C LEU A 149 -1.98 -11.58 -3.11
N ILE A 150 -1.79 -10.40 -2.54
CA ILE A 150 -0.93 -9.35 -3.11
C ILE A 150 0.52 -9.83 -3.15
N GLY A 151 1.00 -10.50 -2.09
CA GLY A 151 2.33 -11.11 -2.07
C GLY A 151 2.52 -12.14 -3.19
N VAL A 152 1.54 -13.01 -3.45
CA VAL A 152 1.57 -13.96 -4.57
C VAL A 152 1.65 -13.24 -5.92
N LEU A 153 0.85 -12.18 -6.11
CA LEU A 153 0.85 -11.38 -7.33
C LEU A 153 2.21 -10.70 -7.54
N THR A 154 2.78 -10.07 -6.52
CA THR A 154 4.07 -9.37 -6.62
C THR A 154 5.23 -10.32 -6.90
N VAL A 155 5.23 -11.52 -6.32
CA VAL A 155 6.21 -12.56 -6.66
C VAL A 155 6.05 -13.01 -8.11
N ALA A 156 4.82 -13.20 -8.59
CA ALA A 156 4.56 -13.59 -9.97
C ALA A 156 5.05 -12.53 -10.97
N PHE A 157 4.72 -11.25 -10.73
CA PHE A 157 5.19 -10.13 -11.56
C PHE A 157 6.71 -10.05 -11.54
N THR A 158 7.34 -10.04 -10.36
CA THR A 158 8.80 -10.02 -10.23
C THR A 158 9.45 -11.16 -11.01
N THR A 159 8.89 -12.37 -10.92
CA THR A 159 9.41 -13.54 -11.66
C THR A 159 9.29 -13.36 -13.18
N LEU A 160 8.19 -12.78 -13.65
CA LEU A 160 7.98 -12.46 -15.06
C LEU A 160 8.95 -11.37 -15.52
N SER A 161 9.08 -10.26 -14.80
CA SER A 161 10.02 -9.17 -15.13
C SER A 161 11.46 -9.68 -15.19
N LEU A 162 11.87 -10.55 -14.26
CA LEU A 162 13.22 -11.09 -14.23
C LEU A 162 13.51 -12.07 -15.39
N SER A 163 12.49 -12.59 -16.06
CA SER A 163 12.67 -13.48 -17.22
C SER A 163 13.37 -12.79 -18.40
N HIS A 164 13.28 -11.46 -18.49
CA HIS A 164 13.99 -10.68 -19.50
C HIS A 164 15.52 -10.78 -19.39
N PHE A 165 16.03 -11.16 -18.21
CA PHE A 165 17.46 -11.42 -17.99
C PHE A 165 17.87 -12.87 -18.28
N ARG A 166 16.91 -13.76 -18.58
CA ARG A 166 17.11 -15.20 -18.83
C ARG A 166 16.30 -15.65 -20.06
N PRO A 167 16.77 -15.30 -21.28
CA PRO A 167 16.02 -15.53 -22.52
C PRO A 167 15.83 -17.01 -22.88
N ASP A 168 16.54 -17.91 -22.23
CA ASP A 168 16.45 -19.36 -22.37
C ASP A 168 15.36 -20.00 -21.50
N GLU A 169 14.86 -19.29 -20.48
CA GLU A 169 13.76 -19.79 -19.65
C GLU A 169 12.40 -19.56 -20.32
N PRO A 170 11.47 -20.55 -20.28
CA PRO A 170 10.12 -20.37 -20.79
C PRO A 170 9.37 -19.24 -20.07
N ILE A 171 8.89 -18.25 -20.82
CA ILE A 171 8.16 -17.10 -20.28
C ILE A 171 6.67 -17.38 -20.04
N GLU A 172 6.04 -18.24 -20.87
CA GLU A 172 4.59 -18.45 -20.84
C GLU A 172 4.06 -18.99 -19.50
N PRO A 173 4.73 -19.93 -18.80
CA PRO A 173 4.31 -20.34 -17.46
C PRO A 173 4.31 -19.19 -16.45
N LYS A 174 5.20 -18.21 -16.60
CA LYS A 174 5.31 -17.04 -15.72
C LYS A 174 4.17 -16.06 -15.99
N ARG A 175 3.83 -15.81 -17.27
CA ARG A 175 2.63 -15.05 -17.65
C ARG A 175 1.36 -15.67 -17.09
N GLN A 176 1.23 -17.00 -17.20
CA GLN A 176 0.06 -17.69 -16.66
C GLN A 176 -0.02 -17.58 -15.14
N ALA A 177 1.11 -17.59 -14.43
CA ALA A 177 1.13 -17.38 -12.98
C ALA A 177 0.64 -15.97 -12.61
N VAL A 178 1.06 -14.93 -13.32
CA VAL A 178 0.57 -13.55 -13.13
C VAL A 178 -0.92 -13.47 -13.40
N ARG A 179 -1.39 -14.04 -14.52
CA ARG A 179 -2.82 -14.08 -14.87
C ARG A 179 -3.66 -14.72 -13.75
N ASN A 180 -3.25 -15.89 -13.27
CA ASN A 180 -3.93 -16.58 -12.18
C ASN A 180 -3.95 -15.75 -10.88
N ALA A 181 -2.88 -15.01 -10.59
CA ALA A 181 -2.82 -14.15 -9.41
C ALA A 181 -3.73 -12.92 -9.52
N ILE A 182 -3.80 -12.29 -10.69
CA ILE A 182 -4.75 -11.20 -10.97
C ILE A 182 -6.19 -11.71 -10.82
N ASP A 183 -6.52 -12.85 -11.43
CA ASP A 183 -7.86 -13.44 -11.37
C ASP A 183 -8.26 -13.79 -9.91
N ALA A 184 -7.32 -14.31 -9.12
CA ALA A 184 -7.55 -14.61 -7.71
C ALA A 184 -7.79 -13.35 -6.87
N LEU A 185 -7.03 -12.28 -7.11
CA LEU A 185 -7.22 -10.99 -6.45
C LEU A 185 -8.55 -10.36 -6.85
N GLU A 186 -8.91 -10.39 -8.13
CA GLU A 186 -10.18 -9.88 -8.63
C GLU A 186 -11.36 -10.61 -7.97
N ALA A 187 -11.35 -11.95 -8.00
CA ALA A 187 -12.41 -12.77 -7.40
C ALA A 187 -12.53 -12.57 -5.89
N ALA A 188 -11.41 -12.36 -5.18
CA ALA A 188 -11.44 -12.14 -3.73
C ALA A 188 -11.92 -10.73 -3.33
N THR A 189 -11.94 -9.79 -4.27
CA THR A 189 -12.35 -8.39 -4.06
C THR A 189 -13.70 -8.06 -4.69
N GLU A 190 -14.33 -9.02 -5.39
CA GLU A 190 -15.71 -8.87 -5.87
C GLU A 190 -16.67 -8.75 -4.68
N LYS A 191 -17.43 -7.65 -4.62
CA LYS A 191 -18.51 -7.51 -3.63
C LYS A 191 -19.60 -8.53 -3.96
N PRO A 192 -20.17 -9.24 -2.97
CA PRO A 192 -21.30 -10.12 -3.22
C PRO A 192 -22.43 -9.32 -3.87
N THR A 193 -22.91 -9.74 -5.03
CA THR A 193 -24.15 -9.19 -5.59
C THR A 193 -25.28 -9.51 -4.62
N SER A 194 -25.79 -8.50 -3.92
CA SER A 194 -27.02 -8.64 -3.14
C SER A 194 -28.14 -9.05 -4.10
N HIS A 195 -28.60 -10.29 -3.99
CA HIS A 195 -29.81 -10.78 -4.64
C HIS A 195 -31.04 -10.44 -3.80
#